data_AF-A0A0K1PY49-F1
#
_entry.id   AF-A0A0K1PY49-F1
#
_cell.length_a   1.000
_cell.length_b   1.000
_cell.length_c   1.000
_cell.angle_alpha   90.00
_cell.angle_beta   90.00
_cell.angle_gamma   90.00
#
_symmetry.space_group_name_H-M   'P 1'
#
loop_
_entity.id
_entity.type
_entity.pdbx_description
1 polymer ?
#
loop_
_entity_poly.entity_id
_entity_poly.type
_entity_poly.pdbx_seq_one_letter_code
_entity_poly.pdbx_strand_id
1 'polypeptide(L)'
;MSFNGSYRRVMEGASTSHVWIHLHRLVEAYARTTGTPFPEVFDDLERRFDFLRGERARWPDLATMRRAAGWLRTSRSRILDERQSLVRERRDAKRRGDRGRVPVRLREHEGRTRMYVERVPRVGYWGWRARRHGPQ
;
A
#
# COMPACT_ATOMS: atom_id res chain seq x y z
N MET A 1 6.22 -2.56 -10.93
CA MET A 1 5.99 -3.90 -10.34
C MET A 1 4.64 -3.88 -9.62
N SER A 2 3.81 -4.93 -9.76
CA SER A 2 2.49 -4.99 -9.10
C SER A 2 2.60 -5.37 -7.62
N PHE A 3 1.55 -5.10 -6.84
CA PHE A 3 1.46 -5.51 -5.42
C PHE A 3 1.67 -7.03 -5.27
N ASN A 4 0.88 -7.82 -6.01
CA ASN A 4 0.93 -9.29 -5.95
C ASN A 4 2.30 -9.84 -6.38
N GLY A 5 2.93 -9.24 -7.39
CA GLY A 5 4.27 -9.63 -7.82
C GLY A 5 5.33 -9.42 -6.75
N SER A 6 5.27 -8.28 -6.04
CA SER A 6 6.20 -7.99 -4.93
C SER A 6 5.90 -8.87 -3.71
N TYR A 7 4.63 -9.09 -3.39
CA TYR A 7 4.21 -9.97 -2.30
C TYR A 7 4.73 -11.39 -2.49
N ARG A 8 4.54 -11.96 -3.68
CA ARG A 8 5.03 -13.30 -4.01
C ARG A 8 6.54 -13.42 -3.80
N ARG A 9 7.31 -12.42 -4.26
CA ARG A 9 8.76 -12.38 -4.09
C ARG A 9 9.21 -12.26 -2.62
N VAL A 10 8.42 -11.61 -1.76
CA VAL A 10 8.68 -11.60 -0.31
C VAL A 10 8.45 -12.98 0.30
N MET A 11 7.38 -13.67 -0.11
CA MET A 11 7.04 -14.99 0.42
C MET A 11 8.04 -16.07 -0.02
N GLU A 12 8.44 -16.07 -1.29
CA GLU A 12 9.31 -17.09 -1.90
C GLU A 12 10.81 -16.79 -1.75
N GLY A 13 11.18 -15.54 -1.44
CA GLY A 13 12.58 -15.13 -1.35
C GLY A 13 13.32 -15.78 -0.18
N ALA A 14 14.55 -16.24 -0.45
CA ALA A 14 15.45 -16.83 0.54
C ALA A 14 16.51 -15.85 1.08
N SER A 15 16.74 -14.71 0.41
CA SER A 15 17.77 -13.74 0.78
C SER A 15 17.15 -12.50 1.44
N THR A 16 17.57 -12.21 2.67
CA THR A 16 17.10 -11.05 3.46
C THR A 16 17.23 -9.74 2.69
N SER A 17 18.36 -9.51 2.01
CA SER A 17 18.61 -8.30 1.23
C SER A 17 17.63 -8.13 0.06
N HIS A 18 17.33 -9.22 -0.65
CA HIS A 18 16.38 -9.20 -1.76
C HIS A 18 14.94 -9.04 -1.27
N VAL A 19 14.57 -9.78 -0.22
CA VAL A 19 13.24 -9.70 0.39
C VAL A 19 12.98 -8.30 0.94
N TRP A 20 14.00 -7.64 1.51
CA TRP A 20 13.90 -6.26 1.97
C TRP A 20 13.54 -5.26 0.85
N ILE A 21 14.19 -5.40 -0.31
CA ILE A 21 13.86 -4.60 -1.51
C ILE A 21 12.43 -4.88 -1.97
N HIS A 22 12.01 -6.14 -1.97
CA HIS A 22 10.64 -6.50 -2.36
C HIS A 22 9.59 -6.00 -1.36
N LEU A 23 9.91 -5.95 -0.06
CA LEU A 23 9.04 -5.35 0.95
C LEU A 23 8.87 -3.85 0.71
N HIS A 24 9.94 -3.12 0.37
CA HIS A 24 9.84 -1.71 0.01
C HIS A 24 8.90 -1.48 -1.18
N ARG A 25 9.01 -2.33 -2.22
CA ARG A 25 8.10 -2.26 -3.37
C ARG A 25 6.68 -2.62 -3.02
N LEU A 26 6.49 -3.55 -2.09
CA LEU A 26 5.17 -3.94 -1.62
C LEU A 26 4.50 -2.78 -0.87
N VAL A 27 5.24 -2.11 0.02
CA VAL A 27 4.79 -0.89 0.72
C VAL A 27 4.47 0.21 -0.28
N GLU A 28 5.31 0.40 -1.29
CA GLU A 28 5.05 1.40 -2.34
C GLU A 28 3.74 1.13 -3.10
N ALA A 29 3.47 -0.13 -3.44
CA ALA A 29 2.23 -0.53 -4.10
C ALA A 29 1.01 -0.41 -3.16
N TYR A 30 1.20 -0.66 -1.86
CA TYR A 30 0.18 -0.45 -0.84
C TYR A 30 -0.17 1.04 -0.70
N ALA A 31 0.83 1.90 -0.52
CA ALA A 31 0.70 3.36 -0.45
C ALA A 31 -0.10 3.92 -1.64
N ARG A 32 0.23 3.47 -2.86
CA ARG A 32 -0.55 3.82 -4.07
C ARG A 32 -2.00 3.35 -4.03
N THR A 33 -2.27 2.20 -3.41
CA THR A 33 -3.64 1.65 -3.31
C THR A 33 -4.46 2.47 -2.31
N THR A 34 -3.88 2.85 -1.17
CA THR A 34 -4.59 3.51 -0.07
C THR A 34 -4.59 5.04 -0.16
N GLY A 35 -3.65 5.62 -0.90
CA GLY A 35 -3.37 7.05 -0.89
C GLY A 35 -2.57 7.50 0.34
N THR A 36 -1.99 6.56 1.10
CA THR A 36 -1.17 6.86 2.29
C THR A 36 0.28 7.09 1.87
N PRO A 37 0.96 8.13 2.36
CA PRO A 37 2.39 8.35 2.12
C PRO A 37 3.25 7.12 2.46
N PHE A 38 4.28 6.89 1.62
CA PHE A 38 5.21 5.77 1.81
C PHE A 38 5.86 5.75 3.20
N PRO A 39 6.37 6.89 3.75
CA PRO A 39 6.93 6.92 5.10
C PRO A 39 5.92 6.47 6.15
N GLU A 40 4.69 6.99 6.12
CA GLU A 40 3.65 6.65 7.09
C GLU A 40 3.30 5.16 7.10
N VAL A 41 3.24 4.52 5.91
CA VAL A 41 3.00 3.07 5.84
C VAL A 41 4.16 2.30 6.47
N PHE A 42 5.40 2.72 6.23
CA PHE A 42 6.55 2.07 6.85
C PHE A 42 6.61 2.31 8.37
N ASP A 43 6.33 3.53 8.84
CA ASP A 43 6.32 3.84 10.27
C ASP A 43 5.27 3.01 11.02
N ASP A 44 4.13 2.73 10.39
CA ASP A 44 3.13 1.80 10.92
C ASP A 44 3.65 0.35 10.99
N LEU A 45 4.37 -0.11 9.96
CA LEU A 45 4.98 -1.45 9.98
C LEU A 45 6.09 -1.55 11.04
N GLU A 46 6.94 -0.53 11.16
CA GLU A 46 8.01 -0.46 12.15
C GLU A 46 7.45 -0.57 13.56
N ARG A 47 6.38 0.16 13.88
CA ARG A 47 5.68 0.04 15.17
C ARG A 47 5.01 -1.32 15.37
N ARG A 48 4.37 -1.88 14.35
CA ARG A 48 3.62 -3.15 14.45
C ARG A 48 4.51 -4.38 14.61
N PHE A 49 5.68 -4.35 13.98
CA PHE A 49 6.57 -5.51 13.86
C PHE A 49 7.92 -5.29 14.55
N ASP A 50 8.07 -4.19 15.28
CA ASP A 50 9.24 -3.82 16.07
C ASP A 50 10.57 -3.93 15.29
N PHE A 51 10.67 -3.16 14.21
CA PHE A 51 11.91 -3.02 13.45
C PHE A 51 12.13 -1.54 13.07
N LEU A 52 13.35 -1.19 12.62
CA LEU A 52 13.63 0.14 12.09
C LEU A 52 14.31 0.06 10.72
N ARG A 53 13.77 0.72 9.69
CA ARG A 53 14.40 0.77 8.35
C ARG A 53 15.66 1.62 8.32
N GLY A 54 15.75 2.60 9.23
CA GLY A 54 16.87 3.54 9.39
C GLY A 54 18.13 2.91 9.95
N GLU A 55 18.00 1.87 10.75
CA GLU A 55 19.09 1.30 11.55
C GLU A 55 19.34 -0.16 11.17
N ARG A 56 20.50 -0.45 10.57
CA ARG A 56 20.80 -1.77 10.01
C ARG A 56 20.79 -2.89 11.05
N ALA A 57 21.20 -2.61 12.28
CA ALA A 57 21.16 -3.56 13.40
C ALA A 57 19.73 -3.97 13.78
N ARG A 58 18.74 -3.13 13.45
CA ARG A 58 17.31 -3.35 13.70
C ARG A 58 16.52 -3.63 12.43
N TRP A 59 17.18 -4.07 11.36
CA TRP A 59 16.47 -4.53 10.18
C TRP A 59 15.68 -5.80 10.50
N PRO A 60 14.46 -5.94 9.95
CA PRO A 60 13.65 -7.11 10.23
C PRO A 60 14.30 -8.36 9.61
N ASP A 61 14.08 -9.50 10.25
CA ASP A 61 14.42 -10.80 9.67
C ASP A 61 13.40 -11.24 8.59
N LEU A 62 13.66 -12.37 7.93
CA LEU A 62 12.78 -12.89 6.89
C LEU A 62 11.37 -13.21 7.40
N ALA A 63 11.26 -13.74 8.62
CA ALA A 63 9.96 -14.09 9.21
C ALA A 63 9.11 -12.83 9.44
N THR A 64 9.73 -11.78 9.97
CA THR A 64 9.11 -10.48 10.22
C THR A 64 8.71 -9.80 8.91
N MET A 65 9.57 -9.82 7.88
CA MET A 65 9.23 -9.29 6.56
C MET A 65 8.02 -10.01 5.93
N ARG A 66 7.92 -11.34 6.09
CA ARG A 66 6.78 -12.13 5.60
C ARG A 66 5.50 -11.82 6.37
N ARG A 67 5.58 -11.68 7.70
CA ARG A 67 4.44 -11.24 8.53
C ARG A 67 3.95 -9.85 8.13
N ALA A 68 4.86 -8.90 7.93
CA ALA A 68 4.55 -7.56 7.45
C ALA A 68 3.88 -7.59 6.06
N ALA A 69 4.40 -8.39 5.12
CA ALA A 69 3.79 -8.58 3.81
C ALA A 69 2.39 -9.21 3.88
N GLY A 70 2.20 -10.21 4.76
CA GLY A 70 0.89 -10.82 5.05
C GLY A 70 -0.11 -9.78 5.54
N TRP A 71 0.29 -8.95 6.50
CA TRP A 71 -0.56 -7.87 7.02
C TRP A 71 -0.92 -6.85 5.94
N LEU A 72 0.04 -6.41 5.12
CA LEU A 72 -0.22 -5.49 4.01
C LEU A 72 -1.23 -6.09 3.02
N ARG A 73 -1.14 -7.40 2.73
CA ARG A 73 -2.07 -8.09 1.83
C ARG A 73 -3.48 -8.11 2.41
N THR A 74 -3.65 -8.53 3.66
CA THR A 74 -4.95 -8.58 4.33
C THR A 74 -5.59 -7.19 4.41
N SER A 75 -4.82 -6.19 4.84
CA SER A 75 -5.29 -4.80 4.92
C SER A 75 -5.69 -4.24 3.57
N ARG A 76 -4.89 -4.53 2.52
CA ARG A 76 -5.21 -4.11 1.16
C ARG A 76 -6.49 -4.76 0.65
N SER A 77 -6.68 -6.06 0.86
CA SER A 77 -7.90 -6.76 0.46
C SER A 77 -9.13 -6.14 1.10
N ARG A 78 -9.10 -5.91 2.42
CA ARG A 78 -10.21 -5.26 3.15
C ARG A 78 -10.60 -3.90 2.54
N ILE A 79 -9.61 -3.07 2.21
CA ILE A 79 -9.84 -1.75 1.58
C ILE A 79 -10.46 -1.91 0.19
N LEU A 80 -10.00 -2.88 -0.59
CA LEU A 80 -10.55 -3.13 -1.93
C LEU A 80 -11.98 -3.67 -1.85
N ASP A 81 -12.28 -4.54 -0.90
CA ASP A 81 -13.62 -5.09 -0.68
C ASP A 81 -14.60 -3.98 -0.26
N GLU A 82 -14.20 -3.09 0.67
CA GLU A 82 -14.99 -1.92 1.04
C GLU A 82 -15.26 -1.02 -0.18
N ARG A 83 -14.23 -0.74 -0.99
CA ARG A 83 -14.40 0.05 -2.23
C ARG A 83 -15.36 -0.63 -3.21
N GLN A 84 -15.24 -1.93 -3.40
CA GLN A 84 -16.14 -2.69 -4.28
C GLN A 84 -17.59 -2.61 -3.78
N SER A 85 -17.81 -2.71 -2.47
CA SER A 85 -19.13 -2.54 -1.86
C SER A 85 -19.73 -1.17 -2.17
N LEU A 86 -18.96 -0.10 -1.96
CA LEU A 86 -19.42 1.27 -2.25
C LEU A 86 -19.69 1.52 -3.74
N VAL A 87 -18.90 0.91 -4.63
CA VAL A 87 -19.16 0.96 -6.07
C VAL A 87 -20.44 0.21 -6.44
N ARG A 88 -20.74 -0.92 -5.79
CA ARG A 88 -22.02 -1.63 -5.97
C ARG A 88 -23.19 -0.78 -5.49
N GLU A 89 -23.10 -0.18 -4.31
CA GLU A 89 -24.11 0.75 -3.78
C GLU A 89 -24.41 1.89 -4.77
N ARG A 90 -23.37 2.51 -5.32
CA ARG A 90 -23.52 3.57 -6.34
C ARG A 90 -24.18 3.05 -7.62
N ARG A 91 -23.82 1.84 -8.07
CA ARG A 91 -24.44 1.22 -9.26
C ARG A 91 -25.92 0.97 -9.03
N ASP A 92 -26.30 0.51 -7.84
CA ASP A 92 -27.69 0.25 -7.48
C ASP A 92 -28.51 1.54 -7.34
N ALA A 93 -27.93 2.60 -6.75
CA ALA A 93 -28.55 3.93 -6.72
C ALA A 93 -28.82 4.45 -8.13
N LYS A 94 -27.84 4.34 -9.04
CA LYS A 94 -27.98 4.70 -10.45
C LYS A 94 -29.10 3.91 -11.14
N ARG A 95 -29.24 2.60 -10.86
CA ARG A 95 -30.31 1.75 -11.40
C ARG A 95 -31.70 2.19 -10.91
N ARG A 96 -31.80 2.66 -9.67
CA ARG A 96 -33.03 3.19 -9.06
C ARG A 96 -33.37 4.63 -9.46
N GLY A 97 -32.58 5.26 -10.34
CA GLY A 97 -32.80 6.64 -10.81
C GLY A 97 -32.06 7.72 -10.01
N ASP A 98 -31.43 7.38 -8.88
CA ASP A 98 -30.62 8.31 -8.07
C ASP A 98 -29.17 8.37 -8.60
N ARG A 99 -28.96 9.17 -9.65
CA ARG A 99 -27.66 9.29 -10.34
C ARG A 99 -26.67 10.25 -9.64
N GLY A 100 -27.17 11.12 -8.76
CA GLY A 100 -26.37 12.18 -8.12
C GLY A 100 -25.64 11.72 -6.86
N ARG A 101 -26.11 10.65 -6.22
CA ARG A 101 -25.54 10.18 -4.96
C ARG A 101 -24.24 9.38 -5.17
N VAL A 102 -23.13 9.97 -4.73
CA VAL A 102 -21.85 9.25 -4.55
C VAL A 102 -21.65 9.04 -3.04
N PRO A 103 -21.48 7.80 -2.56
CA PRO A 103 -21.19 7.55 -1.15
C PRO A 103 -19.98 8.37 -0.67
N VAL A 104 -20.09 9.07 0.45
CA VAL A 104 -19.05 9.98 0.98
C VAL A 104 -17.71 9.25 1.12
N ARG A 105 -17.73 8.04 1.70
CA ARG A 105 -16.52 7.20 1.85
C ARG A 105 -15.85 6.85 0.52
N LEU A 106 -16.63 6.65 -0.55
CA LEU A 106 -16.07 6.39 -1.89
C LEU A 106 -15.34 7.62 -2.40
N ARG A 107 -15.95 8.81 -2.24
CA ARG A 107 -15.34 10.09 -2.62
C ARG A 107 -14.04 10.34 -1.83
N GLU A 108 -14.01 10.04 -0.54
CA GLU A 108 -12.80 10.16 0.29
C GLU A 108 -11.68 9.21 -0.14
N HIS A 109 -12.01 7.96 -0.47
CA HIS A 109 -11.03 7.00 -0.99
C HIS A 109 -10.46 7.43 -2.34
N GLU A 110 -11.30 7.90 -3.25
CA GLU A 110 -10.90 8.41 -4.56
C GLU A 110 -10.06 9.69 -4.41
N GLY A 111 -10.47 10.61 -3.53
CA GLY A 111 -9.76 11.85 -3.22
C GLY A 111 -8.35 11.59 -2.68
N ARG A 112 -8.21 10.73 -1.66
CA ARG A 112 -6.89 10.35 -1.12
C ARG A 112 -5.98 9.73 -2.16
N THR A 113 -6.51 8.80 -2.96
CA THR A 113 -5.73 8.13 -4.00
C THR A 113 -5.30 9.11 -5.10
N ARG A 114 -6.20 10.03 -5.50
CA ARG A 114 -5.92 11.07 -6.49
C ARG A 114 -4.84 12.03 -6.01
N MET A 115 -4.99 12.59 -4.81
CA MET A 115 -4.00 13.49 -4.21
C MET A 115 -2.63 12.83 -4.11
N TYR A 116 -2.57 11.55 -3.73
CA TYR A 116 -1.32 10.81 -3.68
C TYR A 116 -0.68 10.68 -5.08
N VAL A 117 -1.46 10.35 -6.11
CA VAL A 117 -0.94 10.20 -7.49
C VAL A 117 -0.46 11.53 -8.06
N GLU A 118 -1.17 12.63 -7.77
CA GLU A 118 -0.77 13.99 -8.18
C GLU A 118 0.54 14.41 -7.52
N ARG A 119 0.72 14.11 -6.23
CA ARG A 119 1.93 14.46 -5.48
C ARG A 119 3.11 13.53 -5.75
N VAL A 120 2.87 12.30 -6.20
CA VAL A 120 3.91 11.26 -6.28
C VAL A 120 3.93 10.64 -7.69
N PRO A 121 4.79 11.15 -8.60
CA PRO A 121 4.85 10.65 -9.96
C PRO A 121 5.21 9.16 -10.03
N ARG A 122 4.82 8.53 -11.13
CA ARG A 122 5.20 7.14 -11.41
C ARG A 122 6.70 7.07 -11.64
N VAL A 123 7.38 6.45 -10.69
CA VAL A 123 8.82 6.20 -10.72
C VAL A 123 9.11 4.77 -11.18
N GLY A 124 10.29 4.58 -11.80
CA GLY A 124 10.78 3.29 -12.29
C GLY A 124 11.09 2.28 -11.18
N TYR A 125 11.84 1.22 -11.52
CA TYR A 125 12.07 0.05 -10.65
C TYR A 125 12.69 0.35 -9.27
N TRP A 126 13.44 1.46 -9.15
CA TRP A 126 14.08 1.93 -7.92
C TRP A 126 13.33 3.07 -7.23
N GLY A 127 12.10 3.35 -7.65
CA GLY A 127 11.31 4.48 -7.18
C GLY A 127 11.08 4.57 -5.68
N TRP A 128 11.09 3.44 -4.97
CA TRP A 128 11.00 3.41 -3.52
C TRP A 128 12.18 4.13 -2.83
N ARG A 129 13.38 4.19 -3.44
CA ARG A 129 14.54 4.90 -2.86
C ARG A 129 14.28 6.39 -2.76
N ALA A 130 13.76 6.99 -3.84
CA ALA A 130 13.40 8.41 -3.86
C ALA A 130 12.29 8.73 -2.84
N ARG A 131 11.36 7.79 -2.62
CA ARG A 131 10.20 7.97 -1.73
C ARG A 131 10.50 7.80 -0.24
N ARG A 132 11.69 7.29 0.11
CA ARG A 132 12.11 7.08 1.51
C ARG A 132 12.19 8.40 2.28
N HIS A 133 12.51 9.49 1.61
CA HIS A 133 12.79 10.79 2.22
C HIS A 133 11.62 11.79 2.11
N GLY A 134 10.45 11.36 1.61
CA GLY A 134 9.31 12.24 1.32
C GLY A 134 9.46 13.01 0.00
N PRO A 135 8.41 13.70 -0.48
CA PRO A 135 8.57 14.69 -1.54
C PRO A 135 9.51 15.80 -1.03
N GLN A 136 10.57 16.08 -1.78
CA GLN A 136 11.31 17.33 -1.63
C GLN A 136 10.49 18.48 -2.22
#